data_AF-A0A7V6N8Q9-F1
#
_entry.id   AF-A0A7V6N8Q9-F1
#
_cell.length_a   1.000
_cell.length_b   1.000
_cell.length_c   1.000
_cell.angle_alpha   90.00
_cell.angle_beta   90.00
_cell.angle_gamma   90.00
#
_symmetry.space_group_name_H-M   'P 1'
#
loop_
_entity.id
_entity.type
_entity.pdbx_description
1 polymer ?
#
loop_
_entity_poly.entity_id
_entity_poly.type
_entity_poly.pdbx_seq_one_letter_code
_entity_poly.pdbx_strand_id
1 'polypeptide(L)' 'MQIRSHILMTDLGGHQTGQFDGAMRLLESSADAIKIALLDGVIYIKGKNKIHLTMTDKYKKRNIMSALFLKEFLRSL' A
#
# COMPACT_ATOMS: atom_id res chain seq x y z
N MET A 1 -7.08 19.59 5.79
CA MET A 1 -6.23 18.42 5.55
C MET A 1 -6.94 17.49 4.58
N GLN A 2 -6.42 17.30 3.36
CA GLN A 2 -7.02 16.42 2.35
C GLN A 2 -6.42 15.02 2.50
N ILE A 3 -7.28 14.00 2.66
CA ILE A 3 -6.88 12.59 2.70
C ILE A 3 -7.17 12.01 1.32
N ARG A 4 -6.15 11.46 0.64
CA ARG A 4 -6.32 10.73 -0.62
C ARG A 4 -5.97 9.27 -0.39
N SER A 5 -7.01 8.45 -0.21
CA SER A 5 -6.92 6.99 -0.13
C SER A 5 -7.37 6.36 -1.44
N HIS A 6 -6.63 5.39 -1.97
CA HIS A 6 -7.12 4.50 -3.03
C HIS A 6 -7.22 3.08 -2.45
N ILE A 7 -8.40 2.48 -2.57
CA ILE A 7 -8.69 1.11 -2.15
C ILE A 7 -8.48 0.20 -3.36
N LEU A 8 -7.68 -0.86 -3.22
CA LEU A 8 -7.43 -1.82 -4.30
C LEU A 8 -7.73 -3.24 -3.81
N MET A 9 -8.85 -3.81 -4.26
CA MET A 9 -9.24 -5.19 -3.99
C MET A 9 -8.77 -6.10 -5.14
N THR A 10 -8.19 -7.26 -4.80
CA THR A 10 -7.85 -8.32 -5.76
C THR A 10 -8.88 -9.45 -5.68
N ASP A 11 -9.56 -9.65 -6.80
CA ASP A 11 -10.19 -10.90 -7.22
C ASP A 11 -9.31 -11.46 -8.36
N LEU A 12 -8.88 -12.72 -8.22
CA LEU A 12 -8.24 -13.64 -9.18
C LEU A 12 -7.22 -13.11 -10.22
N GLY A 13 -5.93 -13.37 -9.92
CA GLY A 13 -4.93 -13.88 -10.88
C GLY A 13 -4.68 -13.14 -12.19
N GLY A 14 -3.76 -12.17 -12.22
CA GLY A 14 -3.12 -11.78 -13.49
C GLY A 14 -2.22 -10.54 -13.46
N HIS A 15 -2.50 -9.55 -12.60
CA HIS A 15 -1.82 -8.24 -12.65
C HIS A 15 -1.35 -7.70 -11.28
N GLN A 16 -0.91 -8.58 -10.39
CA GLN A 16 -0.41 -8.20 -9.05
C GLN A 16 0.75 -7.17 -9.11
N THR A 17 1.62 -7.28 -10.12
CA THR A 17 2.75 -6.34 -10.30
C THR A 17 2.28 -4.95 -10.73
N GLY A 18 1.37 -4.85 -11.70
CA GLY A 18 0.86 -3.54 -12.16
C GLY A 18 0.06 -2.81 -11.08
N GLN A 19 -0.67 -3.57 -10.27
CA GLN A 19 -1.38 -3.08 -9.09
C GLN A 19 -0.45 -2.55 -8.01
N PHE A 20 0.63 -3.29 -7.72
CA PHE A 20 1.69 -2.85 -6.81
C PHE A 20 2.37 -1.55 -7.29
N ASP A 21 2.73 -1.49 -8.58
CA ASP A 21 3.39 -0.32 -9.16
C ASP A 21 2.51 0.93 -9.10
N GLY A 22 1.19 0.78 -9.32
CA GLY A 22 0.22 1.86 -9.15
C GLY A 22 0.17 2.41 -7.72
N ALA A 23 0.15 1.52 -6.72
CA ALA A 23 0.18 1.91 -5.31
C ALA A 23 1.49 2.62 -4.94
N MET A 24 2.63 2.17 -5.46
CA MET A 24 3.92 2.82 -5.21
C MET A 24 3.99 4.21 -5.84
N ARG A 25 3.49 4.38 -7.07
CA ARG A 25 3.39 5.70 -7.72
C ARG A 25 2.56 6.69 -6.90
N LEU A 26 1.47 6.24 -6.26
CA LEU A 26 0.69 7.08 -5.35
C LEU A 26 1.54 7.57 -4.16
N LEU A 27 2.28 6.66 -3.51
CA LEU A 27 3.15 6.98 -2.38
C LEU A 27 4.30 7.93 -2.75
N GLU A 28 4.77 7.86 -4.00
CA GLU A 28 5.84 8.70 -4.55
C GLU A 28 5.35 10.01 -5.17
N SER A 29 4.05 10.18 -5.38
CA SER A 29 3.48 11.40 -5.98
C SER A 29 3.82 12.66 -5.17
N SER A 30 3.80 13.84 -5.81
CA SER A 30 4.03 15.13 -5.14
C SER A 30 2.79 15.69 -4.43
N ALA A 31 1.70 14.93 -4.37
CA ALA A 31 0.45 15.40 -3.76
C ALA A 31 0.64 15.79 -2.28
N ASP A 32 0.08 16.94 -1.90
CA ASP A 32 0.03 17.42 -0.52
C ASP A 32 -1.19 16.78 0.21
N ALA A 33 -1.01 15.52 0.59
CA ALA A 33 -2.02 14.71 1.26
C ALA A 33 -1.36 13.59 2.07
N ILE A 34 -2.09 13.05 3.05
CA ILE A 34 -1.72 11.79 3.69
C ILE A 34 -1.92 10.68 2.64
N LYS A 35 -0.81 10.12 2.17
CA LYS A 35 -0.78 9.03 1.18
C LYS A 35 -0.86 7.70 1.90
N ILE A 36 -1.85 6.89 1.53
CA ILE A 36 -2.10 5.57 2.10
C ILE A 36 -2.21 4.58 0.96
N ALA A 37 -1.39 3.54 0.98
CA ALA A 37 -1.52 2.40 0.07
C ALA A 37 -2.21 1.26 0.80
N LEU A 38 -3.36 0.84 0.28
CA LEU A 38 -4.11 -0.29 0.80
C LEU A 38 -3.78 -1.51 -0.03
N LEU A 39 -3.04 -2.44 0.57
CA LEU A 39 -2.56 -3.64 -0.09
C LEU A 39 -2.96 -4.84 0.76
N ASP A 40 -3.67 -5.78 0.16
CA ASP A 40 -4.16 -7.03 0.78
C ASP A 40 -3.60 -8.24 0.04
N GLY A 41 -3.19 -9.29 0.76
CA GLY A 41 -2.70 -10.56 0.19
C GLY A 41 -1.19 -10.83 0.35
N VAL A 42 -0.57 -11.42 -0.68
CA VAL A 42 0.78 -12.07 -0.67
C VAL A 42 1.92 -11.13 -0.27
N ILE A 43 1.71 -9.81 -0.34
CA ILE A 43 2.71 -8.79 -0.02
C ILE A 43 3.23 -8.83 1.44
N TYR A 44 2.44 -9.40 2.36
CA TYR A 44 2.85 -9.59 3.77
C TYR A 44 3.51 -10.93 4.05
N ILE A 45 3.58 -11.83 3.05
CA ILE A 45 4.28 -13.10 3.21
C ILE A 45 5.77 -12.82 3.31
N LYS A 46 6.31 -13.05 4.51
CA LYS A 46 7.73 -12.91 4.80
C LYS A 46 8.54 -13.84 3.89
N GLY A 47 9.46 -13.27 3.13
CA GLY A 47 10.29 -14.03 2.21
C GLY A 47 11.34 -13.17 1.51
N LYS A 48 12.22 -13.80 0.74
CA LYS A 48 13.24 -13.09 -0.07
C LYS A 48 12.70 -12.61 -1.41
N ASN A 49 11.37 -12.50 -1.55
CA ASN A 49 10.77 -12.03 -2.78
C ASN A 49 10.97 -10.51 -2.93
N LYS A 50 11.04 -10.04 -4.18
CA LYS A 50 11.32 -8.64 -4.51
C LYS A 50 10.37 -7.66 -3.82
N ILE A 51 9.09 -8.02 -3.71
CA ILE A 51 8.06 -7.15 -3.14
C ILE A 51 8.25 -7.00 -1.63
N HIS A 52 8.44 -8.09 -0.90
CA HIS A 52 8.67 -8.07 0.55
C HIS A 52 9.92 -7.28 0.93
N LEU A 53 11.04 -7.50 0.22
CA LEU A 53 12.27 -6.73 0.43
C LEU A 53 12.05 -5.24 0.15
N THR A 54 11.39 -4.92 -0.96
CA THR A 54 11.07 -3.53 -1.32
C THR A 54 10.19 -2.84 -0.26
N MET A 55 9.22 -3.55 0.31
CA MET A 55 8.36 -3.05 1.39
C MET A 55 9.13 -2.82 2.69
N THR A 56 9.97 -3.78 3.08
CA THR A 56 10.71 -3.74 4.34
C THR A 56 11.93 -2.82 4.31
N ASP A 57 12.49 -2.54 3.14
CA ASP A 57 13.62 -1.63 2.97
C ASP A 57 13.19 -0.22 2.56
N LYS A 58 12.62 -0.09 1.34
CA LYS A 58 12.35 1.21 0.70
C LYS A 58 11.13 1.91 1.28
N TYR A 59 10.05 1.16 1.53
CA TYR A 59 8.76 1.74 1.89
C TYR A 59 8.36 1.55 3.36
N LYS A 60 9.29 1.11 4.22
CA LYS A 60 9.05 0.81 5.64
C LYS A 60 8.45 1.95 6.47
N LYS A 61 8.60 3.20 6.03
CA LYS A 61 8.10 4.41 6.69
C LYS A 61 6.86 5.01 6.00
N ARG A 62 6.29 4.33 5.00
CA ARG A 62 5.07 4.77 4.32
C ARG A 62 3.85 4.14 4.97
N ASN A 63 2.69 4.79 4.84
CA ASN A 63 1.42 4.25 5.32
C ASN A 63 0.93 3.18 4.34
N ILE A 64 1.42 1.95 4.53
CA ILE A 64 1.01 0.77 3.76
C ILE A 64 0.36 -0.19 4.74
N MET A 65 -0.88 -0.58 4.47
CA MET A 65 -1.64 -1.46 5.36
C MET A 65 -2.72 -2.23 4.62
N SER A 66 -3.26 -3.24 5.27
CA SER A 66 -4.49 -3.91 4.83
C SER A 66 -5.68 -2.96 4.97
N ALA A 67 -6.68 -3.07 4.09
CA ALA A 67 -7.92 -2.32 4.22
C ALA A 67 -8.62 -2.54 5.57
N LEU A 68 -8.35 -3.68 6.23
CA LEU A 68 -8.87 -4.00 7.57
C LEU A 68 -8.46 -2.99 8.65
N PHE A 69 -7.31 -2.32 8.50
CA PHE A 69 -6.80 -1.34 9.47
C PHE A 69 -7.10 0.11 9.10
N LEU A 70 -7.76 0.34 7.95
CA LEU A 70 -7.99 1.71 7.48
C LEU A 70 -8.85 2.51 8.47
N LYS A 71 -9.85 1.88 9.09
CA LYS A 71 -10.74 2.54 10.04
C LYS A 71 -9.98 2.99 11.30
N GLU A 72 -9.13 2.13 11.83
CA GLU A 72 -8.28 2.39 13.00
C GLU A 72 -7.26 3.47 12.68
N PHE A 73 -6.64 3.41 11.51
CA PHE A 73 -5.73 4.45 11.04
C PHE A 73 -6.42 5.81 10.97
N LEU A 74 -7.58 5.90 10.32
CA LEU A 74 -8.33 7.15 10.22
C LEU A 74 -8.79 7.69 11.58
N ARG A 75 -9.03 6.82 12.57
CA ARG A 75 -9.34 7.22 13.95
C ARG A 75 -8.12 7.73 14.72
N SER A 76 -6.91 7.37 14.30
CA SER A 76 -5.66 7.77 14.95
C SER A 76 -5.09 9.11 14.47
N LEU A 77 -5.62 9.65 13.36
CA LEU A 77 -5.28 10.96 12.82
C LEU A 77 -5.93 12.09 13.62
#